data_AF-A0A8T3VIE6-F1
#
_entry.id   AF-A0A8T3VIE6-F1
#
_cell.length_a   1.000
_cell.length_b   1.000
_cell.length_c   1.000
_cell.angle_alpha   90.00
_cell.angle_beta   90.00
_cell.angle_gamma   90.00
#
_symmetry.space_group_name_H-M   'P 1'
#
loop_
_entity.id
_entity.type
_entity.pdbx_description
1 polymer ?
#
loop_
_entity_poly.entity_id
_entity_poly.type
_entity_poly.pdbx_seq_one_letter_code
_entity_poly.pdbx_strand_id
1 'polypeptide(L)'
;MVSCQNCGTEVKDDVKFCQNCGSEIIHETSDNVNKTKFCANCGFKMAENVKFCPSCGAPTSPESRAVVQNAAQVNQKSPVLAAILSFLIVGLGQIYLGLTKKGILLFIGAVISGFLMLIIIGWITWLIVWGYAIYDAYNSANKINMGIHVNDTIDFNDL
;
A
#
# COMPACT_ATOMS: atom_id res chain seq x y z
N MET A 1 20.88 -15.89 41.03
CA MET A 1 20.96 -14.61 40.28
C MET A 1 21.22 -14.99 38.84
N VAL A 2 20.51 -14.36 37.89
CA VAL A 2 20.62 -14.65 36.46
C VAL A 2 20.98 -13.38 35.70
N SER A 3 21.83 -13.47 34.68
CA SER A 3 22.22 -12.32 33.86
C SER A 3 21.23 -12.11 32.72
N CYS A 4 20.78 -10.87 32.52
CA CYS A 4 19.87 -10.53 31.44
C CYS A 4 20.57 -10.66 30.08
N GLN A 5 20.06 -11.53 29.20
CA GLN A 5 20.63 -11.73 27.86
C GLN A 5 20.51 -10.50 26.93
N ASN A 6 19.69 -9.50 27.30
CA ASN A 6 19.48 -8.30 26.50
C ASN A 6 20.38 -7.12 26.93
N CYS A 7 20.61 -6.91 28.23
CA CYS A 7 21.37 -5.76 28.73
C CYS A 7 22.53 -6.09 29.68
N GLY A 8 22.73 -7.37 30.02
CA GLY A 8 23.84 -7.84 30.84
C GLY A 8 23.73 -7.59 32.35
N THR A 9 22.68 -6.89 32.82
CA THR A 9 22.48 -6.62 34.25
C THR A 9 22.15 -7.91 35.01
N GLU A 10 22.65 -8.04 36.24
CA GLU A 10 22.28 -9.14 37.13
C GLU A 10 20.87 -8.93 37.69
N VAL A 11 20.06 -9.98 37.61
CA VAL A 11 18.66 -9.98 37.96
C VAL A 11 18.37 -11.12 38.93
N LYS A 12 17.41 -10.94 39.85
CA LYS A 12 17.00 -11.97 40.81
C LYS A 12 16.27 -13.12 40.10
N ASP A 13 16.36 -14.33 40.64
CA ASP A 13 15.83 -15.55 40.02
C ASP A 13 14.29 -15.63 39.99
N ASP A 14 13.57 -14.70 40.62
CA ASP A 14 12.10 -14.74 40.77
C ASP A 14 11.38 -13.57 40.07
N VAL A 15 12.05 -12.85 39.16
CA VAL A 15 11.39 -11.79 38.37
C VAL A 15 11.15 -12.26 36.94
N LYS A 16 9.95 -11.95 36.43
CA LYS A 16 9.52 -12.31 35.07
C LYS A 16 10.08 -11.37 34.00
N PHE A 17 10.38 -10.13 34.36
CA PHE A 17 10.88 -9.09 33.46
C PHE A 17 12.11 -8.39 34.05
N CYS A 18 13.06 -8.06 33.20
CA CYS A 18 14.22 -7.27 33.56
C CYS A 18 13.78 -5.86 33.96
N GLN A 19 14.08 -5.45 35.19
CA GLN A 19 13.74 -4.10 35.67
C GLN A 19 14.57 -2.99 35.00
N ASN A 20 15.66 -3.34 34.32
CA ASN A 20 16.52 -2.37 33.63
C ASN A 20 16.09 -2.14 32.17
N CYS A 21 15.77 -3.19 31.41
CA CYS A 21 15.46 -3.06 29.97
C CYS A 21 14.07 -3.57 29.56
N GLY A 22 13.29 -4.12 30.48
CA GLY A 22 11.94 -4.63 30.23
C GLY A 22 11.86 -5.97 29.50
N SER A 23 12.98 -6.61 29.14
CA SER A 23 12.95 -7.93 28.49
C SER A 23 12.49 -9.03 29.44
N GLU A 24 11.69 -9.97 28.94
CA GLU A 24 11.30 -11.16 29.70
C GLU A 24 12.53 -12.02 30.08
N ILE A 25 12.56 -12.52 31.31
CA ILE A 25 13.63 -13.39 31.82
C ILE A 25 13.19 -14.84 31.60
N ILE A 26 13.89 -15.55 30.71
CA ILE A 26 13.60 -16.94 30.38
C ILE A 26 14.24 -17.83 31.45
N HIS A 27 13.42 -18.34 32.37
CA HIS A 27 13.84 -19.40 33.31
C HIS A 27 13.78 -20.73 32.57
N GLU A 28 14.95 -21.39 32.42
CA GLU A 28 15.06 -22.65 31.68
C GLU A 28 14.45 -23.81 32.48
N THR A 29 13.12 -23.96 32.43
CA THR A 29 12.50 -25.27 32.56
C THR A 29 12.60 -25.95 31.21
N SER A 30 13.47 -26.95 31.14
CA SER A 30 13.67 -27.85 30.01
C SER A 30 12.36 -28.56 29.65
N ASP A 31 11.59 -28.00 28.71
CA ASP A 31 10.70 -28.75 27.82
C ASP A 31 10.48 -27.97 26.52
N ASN A 32 10.87 -28.59 25.40
CA ASN A 32 10.82 -28.16 24.01
C ASN A 32 12.05 -27.40 23.49
N VAL A 33 12.89 -28.15 22.76
CA VAL A 33 13.95 -27.66 21.87
C VAL A 33 13.38 -26.61 20.94
N ASN A 34 13.59 -25.34 21.30
CA ASN A 34 13.21 -24.19 20.48
C ASN A 34 14.20 -24.13 19.31
N LYS A 35 13.86 -24.79 18.22
CA LYS A 35 14.67 -24.81 17.00
C LYS A 35 14.80 -23.38 16.51
N THR A 36 16.03 -22.88 16.50
CA THR A 36 16.35 -21.50 16.09
C THR A 36 16.89 -21.50 14.67
N LYS A 37 16.54 -20.47 13.90
CA LYS A 37 17.02 -20.24 12.54
C LYS A 37 17.63 -18.85 12.42
N PHE A 38 18.52 -18.66 11.46
CA PHE A 38 19.09 -17.34 11.15
C PHE A 38 18.30 -16.67 10.04
N CYS A 39 18.19 -15.34 10.10
CA CYS A 39 17.58 -14.55 9.04
C CYS A 39 18.45 -14.63 7.77
N ALA A 40 17.85 -15.05 6.66
CA ALA A 40 18.56 -15.10 5.37
C ALA A 40 18.91 -13.70 4.80
N ASN A 41 18.33 -12.63 5.36
CA ASN A 41 18.58 -11.24 4.92
C ASN A 41 19.65 -10.53 5.75
N CYS A 42 19.55 -10.59 7.08
CA CYS A 42 20.45 -9.84 7.99
C CYS A 42 21.27 -10.71 8.94
N GLY A 43 21.09 -12.04 8.95
CA GLY A 43 21.82 -12.94 9.85
C GLY A 43 21.31 -12.97 11.30
N PHE A 44 20.24 -12.24 11.65
CA PHE A 44 19.70 -12.24 13.02
C PHE A 44 19.15 -13.62 13.44
N LYS A 45 19.48 -14.08 14.65
CA LYS A 45 19.03 -15.37 15.20
C LYS A 45 17.61 -15.27 15.76
N MET A 46 16.72 -16.16 15.32
CA MET A 46 15.29 -16.12 15.62
C MET A 46 14.72 -17.51 15.90
N ALA A 47 13.54 -17.58 16.52
CA ALA A 47 12.78 -18.83 16.60
C ALA A 47 12.27 -19.27 15.20
N GLU A 48 12.13 -20.57 14.98
CA GLU A 48 11.70 -21.12 13.68
C GLU A 48 10.30 -20.63 13.23
N ASN A 49 9.44 -20.28 14.19
CA ASN A 49 8.02 -19.97 13.99
C ASN A 49 7.68 -18.48 13.84
N VAL A 50 8.68 -17.59 13.80
CA VAL A 50 8.42 -16.16 13.56
C VAL A 50 7.99 -15.94 12.11
N LYS A 51 7.03 -15.03 11.87
CA LYS A 51 6.52 -14.67 10.53
C LYS A 51 7.35 -13.58 9.83
N PHE A 52 7.99 -12.73 10.62
CA PHE A 52 8.86 -11.64 10.17
C PHE A 52 10.10 -11.56 11.06
N CYS A 53 11.20 -11.06 10.52
CA CYS A 53 12.41 -10.80 11.28
C CYS A 53 12.25 -9.56 12.16
N PRO A 54 12.45 -9.65 13.49
CA PRO A 54 12.31 -8.49 14.38
C PRO A 54 13.45 -7.48 14.23
N SER A 55 14.56 -7.86 13.60
CA SER A 55 15.72 -6.99 13.38
C SER A 55 15.66 -6.23 12.05
N CYS A 56 15.19 -6.85 10.96
CA CYS A 56 15.19 -6.23 9.63
C CYS A 56 13.83 -6.25 8.90
N GLY A 57 12.78 -6.81 9.50
CA GLY A 57 11.45 -6.89 8.90
C GLY A 57 11.28 -7.95 7.80
N ALA A 58 12.35 -8.64 7.38
CA ALA A 58 12.27 -9.61 6.28
C ALA A 58 11.30 -10.78 6.60
N PRO A 59 10.45 -11.21 5.63
CA PRO A 59 9.51 -12.30 5.82
C PRO A 59 10.23 -13.65 5.93
N THR A 60 9.85 -14.44 6.92
CA THR A 60 10.54 -15.68 7.32
C THR A 60 9.78 -16.97 7.00
N SER A 61 8.54 -16.89 6.49
CA SER A 61 7.79 -18.04 5.98
C SER A 61 7.38 -17.82 4.52
N PRO A 62 7.23 -18.88 3.72
CA PRO A 62 6.71 -18.76 2.35
C PRO A 62 5.30 -18.16 2.33
N GLU A 63 4.50 -18.41 3.37
CA GLU A 63 3.18 -17.80 3.54
C GLU A 63 3.26 -16.29 3.81
N SER A 64 4.20 -15.83 4.66
CA SER A 64 4.39 -14.39 4.89
C SER A 64 5.03 -13.68 3.70
N ARG A 65 5.83 -14.38 2.88
CA ARG A 65 6.29 -13.88 1.58
C ARG A 65 5.14 -13.65 0.62
N ALA A 66 4.17 -14.57 0.56
CA ALA A 66 2.98 -14.39 -0.27
C ALA A 66 2.15 -13.18 0.18
N VAL A 67 1.99 -12.94 1.49
CA VAL A 67 1.26 -11.74 1.98
C VAL A 67 1.95 -10.44 1.57
N VAL A 68 3.29 -10.35 1.68
CA VAL A 68 4.05 -9.17 1.24
C VAL A 68 3.99 -9.00 -0.29
N GLN A 69 4.03 -10.10 -1.05
CA GLN A 69 3.92 -10.06 -2.51
C GLN A 69 2.50 -9.71 -2.98
N ASN A 70 1.45 -10.14 -2.28
CA ASN A 70 0.07 -9.79 -2.60
C ASN A 70 -0.22 -8.30 -2.38
N ALA A 71 0.45 -7.65 -1.41
CA ALA A 71 0.41 -6.19 -1.30
C ALA A 71 1.11 -5.48 -2.47
N ALA A 72 2.07 -6.14 -3.13
CA ALA A 72 2.79 -5.62 -4.29
C ALA A 72 2.21 -6.07 -5.65
N GLN A 73 1.28 -7.02 -5.66
CA GLN A 73 0.51 -7.43 -6.84
C GLN A 73 -0.59 -6.40 -7.13
N VAL A 74 -0.16 -5.18 -7.44
CA VAL A 74 -1.01 -4.23 -8.15
C VAL A 74 -1.22 -4.82 -9.54
N ASN A 75 -2.41 -5.33 -9.78
CA ASN A 75 -2.88 -5.75 -11.10
C ASN A 75 -2.56 -4.63 -12.10
N GLN A 76 -1.52 -4.81 -12.93
CA GLN A 76 -1.01 -3.75 -13.79
C GLN A 76 -2.11 -3.32 -14.76
N LYS A 77 -2.69 -2.13 -14.50
CA LYS A 77 -3.76 -1.59 -15.34
C LYS A 77 -3.12 -0.84 -16.49
N SER A 78 -3.55 -1.14 -17.71
CA SER A 78 -2.98 -0.53 -18.92
C SER A 78 -3.40 0.95 -19.00
N PRO A 79 -2.46 1.92 -18.89
CA PRO A 79 -2.77 3.35 -18.91
C PRO A 79 -3.41 3.79 -20.23
N VAL A 80 -2.96 3.18 -21.32
CA VAL A 80 -3.48 3.42 -22.66
C VAL A 80 -4.93 2.95 -22.79
N LEU A 81 -5.29 1.81 -22.18
CA LEU A 81 -6.67 1.34 -22.20
C LEU A 81 -7.58 2.24 -21.36
N ALA A 82 -7.11 2.71 -20.20
CA ALA A 82 -7.83 3.68 -19.38
C ALA A 82 -8.06 5.00 -20.14
N ALA A 83 -7.06 5.47 -20.89
CA ALA A 83 -7.17 6.66 -21.73
C ALA A 83 -8.16 6.49 -22.89
N ILE A 84 -8.12 5.35 -23.60
CA ILE A 84 -9.07 5.02 -24.68
C ILE A 84 -10.51 4.92 -24.12
N LEU A 85 -10.67 4.35 -22.93
CA LEU A 85 -11.98 4.20 -22.31
C LEU A 85 -12.54 5.56 -21.84
N SER A 86 -11.68 6.47 -21.34
CA SER A 86 -12.04 7.87 -21.09
C SER A 86 -12.33 8.66 -22.36
N PHE A 87 -11.66 8.34 -23.47
CA PHE A 87 -11.89 8.94 -24.78
C PHE A 87 -13.28 8.58 -25.33
N LEU A 88 -13.69 7.32 -25.19
CA LEU A 88 -14.97 6.83 -25.72
C LEU A 88 -16.17 7.37 -24.93
N ILE A 89 -16.08 7.42 -23.60
CA ILE A 89 -17.11 7.96 -22.73
C ILE A 89 -16.45 8.66 -21.54
N VAL A 90 -16.77 9.95 -21.34
CA VAL A 90 -16.25 10.74 -20.21
C VAL A 90 -16.55 10.04 -18.88
N GLY A 91 -15.51 9.77 -18.10
CA GLY A 91 -15.60 9.16 -16.76
C GLY A 91 -15.36 7.65 -16.70
N LEU A 92 -15.44 6.92 -17.83
CA LEU A 92 -15.36 5.46 -17.83
C LEU A 92 -13.94 4.92 -17.59
N GLY A 93 -12.89 5.62 -18.04
CA GLY A 93 -11.51 5.25 -17.72
C GLY A 93 -11.19 5.32 -16.23
N GLN A 94 -11.78 6.26 -15.48
CA GLN A 94 -11.63 6.35 -14.03
C GLN A 94 -12.33 5.21 -13.29
N ILE A 95 -13.52 4.80 -13.78
CA ILE A 95 -14.25 3.65 -13.24
C ILE A 95 -13.46 2.35 -13.47
N TYR A 96 -12.79 2.19 -14.62
CA TYR A 96 -11.91 1.05 -14.89
C TYR A 96 -10.73 0.96 -13.90
N LEU A 97 -10.20 2.11 -13.48
CA LEU A 97 -9.13 2.19 -12.48
C LEU A 97 -9.64 1.92 -11.05
N GLY A 98 -10.95 1.90 -10.82
CA GLY A 98 -11.57 1.76 -9.50
C GLY A 98 -11.88 3.09 -8.80
N LEU A 99 -11.57 4.23 -9.44
CA LEU A 99 -11.85 5.58 -8.93
C LEU A 99 -13.28 6.01 -9.32
N THR A 100 -14.28 5.31 -8.75
CA THR A 100 -15.69 5.51 -9.07
C THR A 100 -16.19 6.92 -8.81
N LYS A 101 -15.74 7.56 -7.72
CA LYS A 101 -16.11 8.94 -7.40
C LYS A 101 -15.60 9.94 -8.45
N LYS A 102 -14.33 9.85 -8.88
CA LYS A 102 -13.79 10.67 -10.00
C LYS A 102 -14.57 10.45 -11.28
N GLY A 103 -14.88 9.20 -11.62
CA GLY A 103 -15.63 8.86 -12.83
C GLY A 103 -17.03 9.47 -12.86
N ILE A 104 -17.78 9.35 -11.75
CA ILE A 104 -19.13 9.92 -11.63
C ILE A 104 -19.08 11.45 -11.70
N LEU A 105 -18.12 12.08 -11.03
CA LEU A 105 -18.01 13.55 -11.04
C LEU A 105 -17.71 14.11 -12.44
N LEU A 106 -16.79 13.46 -13.18
CA LEU A 106 -16.50 13.84 -14.58
C LEU A 106 -17.70 13.61 -15.49
N PHE A 107 -18.45 12.53 -15.29
CA PHE A 107 -19.68 12.25 -16.04
C PHE A 107 -20.75 13.32 -15.80
N ILE A 108 -20.97 13.73 -14.55
CA ILE A 108 -21.89 14.81 -14.20
C ILE A 108 -21.44 16.14 -14.81
N GLY A 109 -20.14 16.46 -14.71
CA GLY A 109 -19.55 17.65 -15.33
C GLY A 109 -19.76 17.68 -16.85
N ALA A 110 -19.61 16.53 -17.52
CA ALA A 110 -19.92 16.38 -18.93
C ALA A 110 -21.41 16.58 -19.23
N VAL A 111 -22.33 15.98 -18.49
CA VAL A 111 -23.77 16.19 -18.72
C VAL A 111 -24.14 17.68 -18.58
N ILE A 112 -23.64 18.36 -17.54
CA ILE A 112 -23.86 19.80 -17.34
C ILE A 112 -23.27 20.61 -18.50
N SER A 113 -22.04 20.29 -18.91
CA SER A 113 -21.36 20.98 -20.02
C SER A 113 -22.08 20.76 -21.37
N GLY A 114 -22.64 19.58 -21.60
CA GLY A 114 -23.49 19.26 -22.75
C GLY A 114 -24.80 20.06 -22.77
N PHE A 115 -25.40 20.32 -21.61
CA PHE A 115 -26.57 21.21 -21.50
C PHE A 115 -26.22 22.69 -21.75
N LEU A 116 -24.98 23.12 -21.46
CA LEU A 116 -24.48 24.47 -21.77
C LEU A 116 -24.05 24.65 -23.24
N MET A 117 -24.09 23.59 -24.06
CA MET A 117 -23.59 23.56 -25.44
C MET A 117 -24.37 24.46 -26.42
N LEU A 118 -25.47 25.09 -26.00
CA LEU A 118 -26.27 26.02 -26.79
C LEU A 118 -25.59 27.39 -26.99
N ILE A 119 -24.53 27.70 -26.26
CA ILE A 119 -23.75 28.92 -26.38
C ILE A 119 -22.33 28.47 -26.77
N ILE A 120 -21.79 28.94 -27.91
CA ILE A 120 -20.51 28.52 -28.54
C ILE A 120 -19.32 28.35 -27.55
N ILE A 121 -19.36 29.05 -26.42
CA ILE A 121 -18.44 28.92 -25.27
C ILE A 121 -18.35 27.48 -24.70
N GLY A 122 -19.43 26.70 -24.78
CA GLY A 122 -19.49 25.31 -24.29
C GLY A 122 -18.54 24.35 -25.03
N TRP A 123 -18.20 24.64 -26.29
CA TRP A 123 -17.26 23.80 -27.05
C TRP A 123 -15.83 23.90 -26.53
N ILE A 124 -15.39 25.10 -26.13
CA ILE A 124 -14.04 25.32 -25.62
C ILE A 124 -13.88 24.66 -24.25
N THR A 125 -14.85 24.86 -23.37
CA THR A 125 -14.84 24.23 -22.03
C THR A 125 -14.95 22.71 -22.12
N TRP A 126 -15.74 22.19 -23.06
CA TRP A 126 -15.81 20.76 -23.33
C TRP A 126 -14.46 20.16 -23.73
N LEU A 127 -13.73 20.78 -24.66
CA LEU A 127 -12.42 20.29 -25.09
C LEU A 127 -11.38 20.32 -23.97
N ILE A 128 -11.40 21.34 -23.12
CA ILE A 128 -10.52 21.45 -21.95
C ILE A 128 -10.82 20.34 -20.94
N VAL A 129 -12.10 20.14 -20.58
CA VAL A 129 -12.52 19.11 -19.62
C VAL A 129 -12.23 17.71 -20.16
N TRP A 130 -12.45 17.49 -21.46
CA TRP A 130 -12.18 16.21 -22.11
C TRP A 130 -10.68 15.89 -22.15
N GLY A 131 -9.84 16.87 -22.53
CA GLY A 131 -8.38 16.71 -22.48
C GLY A 131 -7.88 16.44 -21.07
N TYR A 132 -8.41 17.15 -20.08
CA TYR A 132 -8.11 16.92 -18.66
C TYR A 132 -8.49 15.50 -18.23
N ALA A 133 -9.68 14.99 -18.59
CA ALA A 133 -10.12 13.65 -18.24
C ALA A 133 -9.21 12.54 -18.78
N ILE A 134 -8.66 12.73 -19.98
CA ILE A 134 -7.68 11.82 -20.59
C ILE A 134 -6.35 11.88 -19.83
N TYR A 135 -5.85 13.09 -19.56
CA TYR A 135 -4.61 13.29 -18.81
C TYR A 135 -4.68 12.69 -17.40
N ASP A 136 -5.75 12.96 -16.66
CA ASP A 136 -5.94 12.44 -15.30
C ASP A 136 -6.06 10.90 -15.30
N ALA A 137 -6.72 10.30 -16.31
CA ALA A 137 -6.82 8.85 -16.41
C ALA A 137 -5.46 8.19 -16.71
N TYR A 138 -4.67 8.79 -17.61
CA TYR A 138 -3.32 8.31 -17.93
C TYR A 138 -2.39 8.42 -16.71
N ASN A 139 -2.37 9.58 -16.06
CA ASN A 139 -1.52 9.83 -14.91
C ASN A 139 -1.92 8.95 -13.70
N SER A 140 -3.22 8.81 -13.44
CA SER A 140 -3.74 7.95 -12.38
C SER A 140 -3.35 6.48 -12.60
N ALA A 141 -3.46 5.97 -13.84
CA ALA A 141 -3.01 4.61 -14.16
C ALA A 141 -1.50 4.43 -13.96
N ASN A 142 -0.69 5.42 -14.34
CA ASN A 142 0.76 5.37 -14.15
C ASN A 142 1.14 5.38 -12.66
N LYS A 143 0.50 6.23 -11.84
CA LYS A 143 0.68 6.28 -10.38
C LYS A 143 0.33 4.92 -9.73
N ILE A 144 -0.78 4.30 -10.14
CA ILE A 144 -1.17 2.95 -9.67
C ILE A 144 -0.10 1.92 -10.04
N ASN A 145 0.39 1.93 -11.28
CA ASN A 145 1.44 0.99 -11.73
C ASN A 145 2.78 1.17 -10.99
N MET A 146 3.04 2.36 -10.43
CA MET A 146 4.21 2.65 -9.59
C MET A 146 4.00 2.28 -8.11
N GLY A 147 2.84 1.73 -7.73
CA GLY A 147 2.50 1.40 -6.34
C GLY A 147 2.13 2.62 -5.49
N ILE A 148 1.84 3.76 -6.11
CA ILE A 148 1.42 4.99 -5.43
C ILE A 148 -0.10 4.94 -5.23
N HIS A 149 -0.57 5.15 -4.00
CA HIS A 149 -2.00 5.24 -3.71
C HIS A 149 -2.59 6.52 -4.32
N VAL A 150 -3.59 6.37 -5.20
CA VAL A 150 -4.28 7.49 -5.84
C VAL A 150 -5.62 7.71 -5.15
N ASN A 151 -5.87 8.94 -4.72
CA ASN A 151 -7.11 9.32 -4.05
C ASN A 151 -8.31 9.33 -5.03
N ASP A 152 -9.49 8.97 -4.54
CA ASP A 152 -10.71 8.85 -5.33
C ASP A 152 -11.49 10.17 -5.49
N THR A 153 -11.03 11.26 -4.88
CA THR A 153 -11.55 12.62 -5.10
C THR A 153 -10.70 13.39 -6.12
N ILE A 154 -11.30 14.36 -6.81
CA ILE A 154 -10.53 15.31 -7.65
C ILE A 154 -9.79 16.26 -6.71
N ASP A 155 -8.46 16.28 -6.82
CA ASP A 155 -7.63 17.26 -6.13
C ASP A 155 -7.42 18.45 -7.06
N PHE A 156 -7.98 19.60 -6.69
CA PHE A 156 -7.87 20.83 -7.48
C PHE A 156 -6.47 21.46 -7.38
N ASN A 157 -5.58 20.94 -6.53
CA ASN A 157 -4.18 21.38 -6.49
C ASN A 157 -3.34 20.83 -7.65
N ASP A 158 -3.84 19.82 -8.38
CA ASP A 158 -3.23 19.27 -9.60
C ASP A 158 -3.76 19.97 -10.88
N LEU A 159 -4.57 21.04 -10.75
CA LEU A 159 -5.21 21.78 -11.84
C LEU A 159 -4.40 23.02 -12.29
#